data_AF-A0AAE0F2V6-F1
#
_entry.id   AF-A0AAE0F2V6-F1
#
_cell.length_a   1.000
_cell.length_b   1.000
_cell.length_c   1.000
_cell.angle_alpha   90.00
_cell.angle_beta   90.00
_cell.angle_gamma   90.00
#
_symmetry.space_group_name_H-M   'P 1'
#
loop_
_entity.id
_entity.type
_entity.pdbx_description
1 polymer ?
#
loop_
_entity_poly.entity_id
_entity_poly.type
_entity_poly.pdbx_seq_one_letter_code
_entity_poly.pdbx_strand_id
1 'polypeptide(L)'
;MFPMFTQATGRMECQLEPGEVLYLPGLWFHDVTALSPSVAVNIFWRALPTGEYDPKDLYGNRDLLAGMQAKLSASSVGKLLAHLPQPYRAFYAEQAIAELKAALG
;
A
#
# COMPACT_ATOMS: atom_id res chain seq x y z
N MET A 1 19.69 -8.20 -5.51
CA MET A 1 19.14 -7.67 -6.78
C MET A 1 17.62 -7.81 -6.71
N PHE A 2 16.85 -6.81 -7.13
CA PHE A 2 15.37 -6.79 -7.06
C PHE A 2 14.78 -6.95 -8.47
N PRO A 3 14.64 -8.18 -9.00
CA PRO A 3 14.34 -8.41 -10.42
C PRO A 3 12.94 -7.93 -10.84
N MET A 4 11.99 -7.85 -9.90
CA MET A 4 10.64 -7.34 -10.19
C MET A 4 10.58 -5.81 -10.27
N PHE A 5 11.62 -5.10 -9.80
CA PHE A 5 11.62 -3.63 -9.83
C PHE A 5 11.62 -3.07 -11.26
N THR A 6 12.22 -3.79 -12.21
CA THR A 6 12.20 -3.40 -13.63
C THR A 6 10.82 -3.52 -14.27
N GLN A 7 9.87 -4.18 -13.61
CA GLN A 7 8.48 -4.29 -14.05
C GLN A 7 7.60 -3.16 -13.50
N ALA A 8 8.13 -2.28 -12.65
CA ALA A 8 7.40 -1.12 -12.17
C ALA A 8 7.05 -0.21 -13.37
N THR A 9 5.77 0.07 -13.53
CA THR A 9 5.24 0.94 -14.60
C THR A 9 4.67 2.22 -13.99
N GLY A 10 4.46 3.25 -14.81
CA GLY A 10 3.87 4.52 -14.35
C GLY A 10 4.82 5.38 -13.52
N ARG A 11 6.14 5.17 -13.61
CA ARG A 11 7.13 6.06 -12.98
C ARG A 11 6.99 7.46 -13.58
N MET A 12 6.75 8.44 -12.72
CA MET A 12 6.73 9.86 -13.05
C MET A 12 7.93 10.53 -12.40
N GLU A 13 8.49 11.53 -13.07
CA GLU A 13 9.64 12.29 -12.59
C GLU A 13 9.35 13.78 -12.75
N CYS A 14 9.65 14.55 -11.71
CA CYS A 14 9.55 16.00 -11.71
C CYS A 14 10.66 16.59 -10.85
N GLN A 15 11.07 17.80 -11.20
CA GLN A 15 11.95 18.64 -10.38
C GLN A 15 11.09 19.75 -9.79
N LEU A 16 11.27 20.04 -8.50
CA LEU A 16 10.56 21.12 -7.81
C LEU A 16 11.50 22.30 -7.61
N GLU A 17 11.09 23.46 -8.11
CA GLU A 17 11.75 24.74 -7.90
C GLU A 17 11.18 25.46 -6.67
N PRO A 18 11.91 26.44 -6.10
CA PRO A 18 11.42 27.21 -4.96
C PRO A 18 10.05 27.84 -5.20
N GLY A 19 9.08 27.51 -4.35
CA GLY A 19 7.70 28.01 -4.42
C GLY A 19 6.72 27.07 -5.11
N GLU A 20 7.19 25.99 -5.74
CA GLU A 20 6.31 24.98 -6.34
C GLU A 20 5.72 24.03 -5.29
N VAL A 21 4.56 23.46 -5.63
CA VAL A 21 3.84 22.52 -4.78
C VAL A 21 3.52 21.27 -5.58
N LEU A 22 3.86 20.10 -5.02
CA LEU A 22 3.51 18.80 -5.58
C LEU A 22 2.35 18.20 -4.78
N TYR A 23 1.28 17.80 -5.48
CA TYR A 23 0.22 17.00 -4.89
C TYR A 23 0.51 15.50 -5.08
N LEU A 24 0.54 14.76 -3.97
CA LEU A 24 0.72 13.31 -3.94
C LEU A 24 -0.55 12.67 -3.35
N PRO A 25 -1.38 11.98 -4.16
CA PRO A 25 -2.53 11.26 -3.62
C PRO A 25 -2.11 10.16 -2.65
N GLY A 26 -3.01 9.78 -1.74
CA GLY A 26 -2.79 8.63 -0.86
C GLY A 26 -2.43 7.38 -1.66
N LEU A 27 -1.52 6.57 -1.12
CA LEU A 27 -0.99 5.33 -1.73
C LEU A 27 0.02 5.52 -2.88
N TRP A 28 0.36 6.74 -3.27
CA TRP A 28 1.38 6.98 -4.31
C TRP A 28 2.79 6.88 -3.74
N PHE A 29 3.55 5.89 -4.22
CA PHE A 29 4.98 5.77 -3.91
C PHE A 29 5.75 6.96 -4.49
N HIS A 30 6.68 7.49 -3.71
CA HIS A 30 7.53 8.60 -4.12
C HIS A 30 8.92 8.47 -3.50
N ASP A 31 9.93 8.89 -4.25
CA ASP A 31 11.32 9.00 -3.82
C ASP A 31 11.76 10.45 -4.06
N VAL A 32 12.48 11.03 -3.10
CA VAL A 32 12.85 12.45 -3.15
C VAL A 32 14.36 12.57 -2.94
N THR A 33 15.02 13.21 -3.89
CA THR A 33 16.45 13.54 -3.81
C THR A 33 16.63 15.05 -3.82
N ALA A 34 17.29 15.60 -2.79
CA ALA A 34 17.65 17.02 -2.74
C ALA A 34 18.85 17.29 -3.66
N LEU A 35 18.63 18.05 -4.73
CA LEU A 35 19.68 18.43 -5.69
C LEU A 35 20.53 19.61 -5.21
N SER A 36 20.02 20.38 -4.25
CA SER A 36 20.68 21.51 -3.61
C SER A 36 20.17 21.69 -2.17
N PRO A 37 20.90 22.42 -1.29
CA PRO A 37 20.41 22.77 0.03
C PRO A 37 19.08 23.51 -0.04
N SER A 38 18.04 22.94 0.58
CA SER A 38 16.67 23.45 0.49
C SER A 38 15.87 23.07 1.74
N VAL A 39 14.72 23.73 1.93
CA VAL A 39 13.73 23.38 2.97
C VAL A 39 12.40 23.14 2.29
N ALA A 40 11.80 21.98 2.55
CA ALA A 40 10.49 21.61 2.06
C ALA A 40 9.55 21.35 3.25
N VAL A 41 8.27 21.63 3.07
CA VAL A 41 7.21 21.40 4.05
C VAL A 41 6.10 20.63 3.38
N ASN A 42 5.67 19.51 3.98
CA ASN A 42 4.54 18.71 3.51
C ASN A 42 3.34 18.85 4.46
N ILE A 43 2.14 18.72 3.90
CA ILE A 43 0.88 18.73 4.66
C ILE A 43 0.12 17.47 4.29
N PHE A 44 -0.18 16.63 5.29
CA PHE A 44 -1.08 15.50 5.14
C PHE A 44 -2.48 15.87 5.62
N TRP A 45 -3.49 15.34 4.94
CA TRP A 45 -4.88 15.46 5.35
C TRP A 45 -5.64 14.17 5.05
N ARG A 46 -6.80 14.00 5.68
CA ARG A 46 -7.67 12.84 5.47
C ARG A 46 -8.49 13.03 4.19
N ALA A 47 -8.41 12.06 3.28
CA ALA A 47 -9.24 12.00 2.09
C ALA A 47 -10.58 11.24 2.32
N LEU A 48 -10.66 10.48 3.41
CA LEU A 48 -11.82 9.68 3.80
C LEU A 48 -12.41 10.19 5.14
N PRO A 49 -13.61 9.72 5.54
CA PRO A 49 -14.13 10.00 6.87
C PRO A 49 -13.16 9.60 7.99
N THR A 50 -13.10 10.37 9.07
CA THR A 50 -12.16 10.14 10.18
C THR A 50 -12.24 8.73 10.77
N GLY A 51 -13.42 8.10 10.74
CA GLY A 51 -13.63 6.75 11.25
C GLY A 51 -12.90 5.64 10.48
N GLU A 52 -12.39 5.92 9.29
CA GLU A 52 -11.63 4.93 8.49
C GLU A 52 -10.17 4.79 8.94
N TYR A 53 -9.66 5.79 9.66
CA TYR A 53 -8.25 5.88 10.05
C TYR A 53 -8.03 5.36 11.47
N ASP A 54 -6.85 4.78 11.72
CA ASP A 54 -6.45 4.42 13.08
C ASP A 54 -6.27 5.68 13.94
N PRO A 55 -7.01 5.87 15.04
CA PRO A 55 -6.89 7.04 15.90
C PRO A 55 -5.52 7.14 16.59
N LYS A 56 -4.74 6.06 16.61
CA LYS A 56 -3.37 6.01 17.15
C LYS A 56 -2.30 6.27 16.10
N ASP A 57 -2.69 6.54 14.85
CA ASP A 57 -1.75 6.90 13.80
C ASP A 57 -1.40 8.39 13.86
N LEU A 58 -0.23 8.68 14.43
CA LEU A 58 0.30 10.04 14.54
C LEU A 58 1.01 10.50 13.26
N TYR A 59 1.39 9.57 12.38
CA TYR A 59 2.25 9.88 11.22
C TYR A 59 1.49 9.82 9.89
N GLY A 60 0.37 9.11 9.84
CA GLY A 60 -0.39 8.87 8.60
C GLY A 60 0.13 7.69 7.79
N ASN A 61 0.90 6.79 8.42
CA ASN A 61 1.53 5.63 7.77
C ASN A 61 0.84 4.29 8.09
N ARG A 62 -0.12 4.27 9.02
CA ARG A 62 -0.87 3.04 9.30
C ARG A 62 -1.91 2.81 8.23
N ASP A 63 -2.20 1.54 7.98
CA ASP A 63 -3.30 1.19 7.08
C ASP A 63 -4.63 1.70 7.64
N LEU A 64 -5.58 1.94 6.73
CA LEU A 64 -6.98 2.11 7.09
C LEU A 64 -7.48 0.88 7.85
N LEU A 65 -8.44 1.08 8.75
CA LEU A 65 -8.91 0.03 9.66
C LEU A 65 -9.41 -1.21 8.90
N ALA A 66 -10.19 -1.02 7.84
CA ALA A 66 -10.67 -2.10 6.99
C ALA A 66 -9.51 -2.86 6.30
N GLY A 67 -8.50 -2.14 5.80
CA GLY A 67 -7.31 -2.73 5.18
C GLY A 67 -6.47 -3.53 6.18
N MET A 68 -6.30 -3.01 7.39
CA MET A 68 -5.63 -3.72 8.49
C MET A 68 -6.36 -5.03 8.81
N GLN A 69 -7.68 -4.98 8.98
CA GLN A 69 -8.49 -6.15 9.27
C GLN A 69 -8.46 -7.17 8.13
N ALA A 70 -8.50 -6.73 6.87
CA ALA A 70 -8.40 -7.60 5.70
C ALA A 70 -7.06 -8.37 5.68
N LYS A 71 -5.94 -7.71 5.98
CA LYS A 71 -4.62 -8.36 6.08
C LYS A 71 -4.57 -9.40 7.21
N LEU A 72 -5.19 -9.12 8.35
CA LEU A 72 -5.29 -10.08 9.46
C LEU A 72 -6.12 -11.31 9.05
N SER A 73 -7.26 -11.10 8.39
CA SER A 73 -8.09 -12.19 7.87
C SER A 73 -7.33 -13.04 6.84
N ALA A 74 -6.58 -12.42 5.92
CA ALA A 74 -5.75 -13.13 4.95
C ALA A 74 -4.66 -14.00 5.62
N SER A 75 -4.03 -13.48 6.68
CA SER A 75 -3.07 -14.26 7.48
C SER A 75 -3.72 -15.51 8.11
N SER A 76 -4.94 -15.37 8.63
CA SER A 76 -5.69 -16.49 9.20
C SER A 76 -6.04 -17.55 8.16
N VAL A 77 -6.44 -17.15 6.94
CA VAL A 77 -6.65 -18.07 5.81
C VAL A 77 -5.35 -18.81 5.47
N GLY A 78 -4.22 -18.10 5.42
CA GLY A 78 -2.92 -18.72 5.19
C GLY A 78 -2.57 -19.80 6.23
N LYS A 79 -2.85 -19.53 7.52
CA LYS A 79 -2.67 -20.51 8.61
C LYS A 79 -3.59 -21.72 8.46
N LEU A 80 -4.83 -21.51 8.05
CA LEU A 80 -5.78 -22.59 7.79
C LEU A 80 -5.26 -23.54 6.70
N LEU A 81 -4.74 -23.00 5.60
CA LEU A 81 -4.23 -23.80 4.48
C LEU A 81 -2.85 -24.44 4.74
N ALA A 82 -2.10 -23.98 5.74
CA ALA A 82 -0.72 -24.36 5.97
C ALA A 82 -0.51 -25.87 6.24
N HIS A 83 -1.53 -26.57 6.76
CA HIS A 83 -1.44 -28.01 7.05
C HIS A 83 -1.56 -28.89 5.79
N LEU A 84 -2.05 -28.35 4.68
CA LEU A 84 -2.21 -29.11 3.43
C LEU A 84 -0.84 -29.29 2.75
N PRO A 85 -0.55 -30.46 2.15
CA PRO A 85 0.63 -30.66 1.33
C PRO A 85 0.49 -29.94 -0.02
N GLN A 86 1.61 -29.79 -0.73
CA GLN A 86 1.57 -29.41 -2.15
C GLN A 86 1.02 -30.58 -3.00
N PRO A 87 0.30 -30.32 -4.11
CA PRO A 87 -0.05 -29.00 -4.66
C PRO A 87 -1.34 -28.38 -4.08
N TYR A 88 -2.07 -29.11 -3.22
CA TYR A 88 -3.38 -28.71 -2.69
C TYR A 88 -3.36 -27.34 -2.00
N ARG A 89 -2.32 -27.06 -1.22
CA ARG A 89 -2.14 -25.75 -0.55
C ARG A 89 -2.15 -24.60 -1.54
N ALA A 90 -1.36 -24.69 -2.62
CA ALA A 90 -1.28 -23.66 -3.63
C ALA A 90 -2.60 -23.52 -4.40
N PHE A 91 -3.20 -24.65 -4.79
CA PHE A 91 -4.47 -24.67 -5.49
C PHE A 91 -5.59 -23.95 -4.72
N TYR A 92 -5.77 -24.25 -3.43
CA TYR A 92 -6.80 -23.60 -2.62
C TYR A 92 -6.46 -22.16 -2.25
N ALA A 93 -5.18 -21.79 -2.19
CA ALA A 93 -4.78 -20.39 -2.00
C ALA A 93 -5.19 -19.53 -3.22
N GLU A 94 -4.95 -20.01 -4.44
CA GLU A 94 -5.36 -19.31 -5.66
C GLU A 94 -6.88 -19.19 -5.76
N GLN A 95 -7.64 -20.25 -5.40
CA GLN A 95 -9.10 -20.17 -5.34
C GLN A 95 -9.57 -19.12 -4.34
N ALA A 96 -9.00 -19.08 -3.13
CA ALA A 96 -9.36 -18.08 -2.14
C ALA A 96 -9.07 -16.64 -2.60
N ILE A 97 -7.95 -16.43 -3.31
CA ILE A 97 -7.63 -15.13 -3.93
C ILE A 97 -8.64 -14.79 -5.03
N ALA A 98 -9.06 -15.77 -5.84
CA ALA A 98 -10.05 -15.57 -6.90
C ALA A 98 -11.43 -15.20 -6.33
N GLU A 99 -11.88 -15.89 -5.28
CA GLU A 99 -13.12 -15.56 -4.55
C GLU A 99 -13.09 -14.14 -3.97
N LEU A 100 -11.95 -13.75 -3.37
CA LEU A 100 -11.77 -12.38 -2.86
C LEU A 100 -11.88 -11.35 -3.98
N LYS A 101 -11.26 -11.59 -5.14
CA LYS A 101 -11.38 -10.71 -6.30
C LYS A 101 -12.83 -10.61 -6.77
N ALA A 102 -13.51 -11.75 -6.94
CA ALA A 102 -14.90 -11.79 -7.38
C ALA A 102 -15.85 -11.02 -6.43
N ALA A 103 -15.60 -11.05 -5.13
CA ALA A 103 -16.39 -10.32 -4.14
C ALA A 103 -16.19 -8.79 -4.18
N LEU A 104 -15.08 -8.30 -4.73
CA LEU A 104 -14.74 -6.88 -4.80
C LEU A 104 -15.17 -6.20 -6.12
N GLY A 105 -15.64 -6.97 -7.10
CA GLY A 105 -15.98 -6.49 -8.45
C GLY A 105 -14.76 -6.34 -9.35
#